data_AF-A0A7Y1VWZ0-F1
#
_entry.id   AF-A0A7Y1VWZ0-F1
#
_cell.length_a   1.000
_cell.length_b   1.000
_cell.length_c   1.000
_cell.angle_alpha   90.00
_cell.angle_beta   90.00
_cell.angle_gamma   90.00
#
_symmetry.space_group_name_H-M   'P 1'
#
loop_
_entity.id
_entity.type
_entity.pdbx_description
1 polymer ?
#
loop_
_entity_poly.entity_id
_entity_poly.type
_entity_poly.pdbx_seq_one_letter_code
_entity_poly.pdbx_strand_id
1 'polypeptide(L)'
;MARSIREMFTNVDKHDKKSVEFLLKAIEESNLPGFDYLEFKQALKGLRKMNMDETTAIKSAFTTGNTVGLTKSKLISSAEHYRQVLLKEKNQFDAALQKQMAQRVDGKKTEKEALTKKMDSYRSKIKELENEILKLQEKFNKADGEIEAAKAKIIDTKEKFESTFQSFVTEIEADLEHLNEVL
;
A
#
# COMPACT_ATOMS: atom_id res chain seq x y z
N MET A 1 6.42 29.96 29.03
CA MET A 1 5.06 30.35 29.45
C MET A 1 4.02 29.28 29.09
N ALA A 2 4.35 28.33 28.19
CA ALA A 2 3.56 27.17 27.80
C ALA A 2 2.71 26.47 28.87
N ARG A 3 3.29 26.14 30.05
CA ARG A 3 2.56 25.45 31.14
C ARG A 3 1.41 26.29 31.70
N SER A 4 1.59 27.62 31.74
CA SER A 4 0.57 28.58 32.21
C SER A 4 -0.57 28.70 31.19
N ILE A 5 -0.26 28.78 29.88
CA ILE A 5 -1.25 28.88 28.80
C ILE A 5 -2.10 27.61 28.71
N ARG A 6 -1.46 26.43 28.76
CA ARG A 6 -2.16 25.12 28.76
C ARG A 6 -3.26 25.09 29.80
N GLU A 7 -2.91 25.55 30.99
CA GLU A 7 -3.75 25.59 32.17
C GLU A 7 -4.97 26.53 32.04
N MET A 8 -4.98 27.44 31.07
CA MET A 8 -6.10 28.36 30.82
C MET A 8 -7.23 27.71 30.03
N PHE A 9 -6.98 26.59 29.35
CA PHE A 9 -7.99 25.87 28.57
C PHE A 9 -8.51 24.68 29.35
N THR A 10 -9.81 24.39 29.25
CA THR A 10 -10.45 23.29 29.97
C THR A 10 -10.30 21.98 29.20
N ASN A 11 -10.24 20.86 29.92
CA ASN A 11 -10.21 19.50 29.35
C ASN A 11 -9.04 19.20 28.39
N VAL A 12 -7.94 19.98 28.44
CA VAL A 12 -6.79 19.79 27.54
C VAL A 12 -6.21 18.38 27.61
N ASP A 13 -6.22 17.76 28.79
CA ASP A 13 -5.72 16.40 29.00
C ASP A 13 -6.56 15.29 28.33
N LYS A 14 -7.78 15.62 27.87
CA LYS A 14 -8.66 14.72 27.11
C LYS A 14 -8.44 14.81 25.59
N HIS A 15 -7.57 15.71 25.13
CA HIS A 15 -7.29 15.93 23.72
C HIS A 15 -5.95 15.31 23.30
N ASP A 16 -5.74 15.12 21.99
CA ASP A 16 -4.49 14.60 21.45
C ASP A 16 -3.30 15.49 21.85
N LYS A 17 -2.28 14.87 22.48
CA LYS A 17 -1.16 15.58 23.09
C LYS A 17 -0.38 16.43 22.07
N LYS A 18 -0.15 15.89 20.86
CA LYS A 18 0.60 16.59 19.82
C LYS A 18 -0.17 17.78 19.28
N SER A 19 -1.47 17.60 19.03
CA SER A 19 -2.36 18.67 18.56
C SER A 19 -2.43 19.80 19.59
N VAL A 20 -2.55 19.44 20.87
CA VAL A 20 -2.51 20.40 21.99
C VAL A 20 -1.18 21.16 22.02
N GLU A 21 -0.05 20.46 21.99
CA GLU A 21 1.27 21.10 22.04
C GLU A 21 1.51 22.02 20.85
N PHE A 22 1.09 21.61 19.65
CA PHE A 22 1.21 22.40 18.43
C PHE A 22 0.40 23.69 18.49
N LEU A 23 -0.88 23.61 18.87
CA LEU A 23 -1.76 24.79 18.96
C LEU A 23 -1.35 25.73 20.11
N LEU A 24 -0.90 25.18 21.25
CA LEU A 24 -0.38 25.99 22.35
C LEU A 24 0.89 26.75 21.95
N LYS A 25 1.78 26.09 21.21
CA LYS A 25 2.99 26.73 20.68
C LYS A 25 2.65 27.87 19.72
N ALA A 26 1.68 27.69 18.83
CA ALA A 26 1.25 28.74 17.91
C ALA A 26 0.66 29.96 18.64
N ILE A 27 -0.10 29.73 19.71
CA ILE A 27 -0.60 30.80 20.60
C ILE A 27 0.57 31.51 21.29
N GLU A 28 1.54 30.78 21.85
CA GLU A 28 2.70 31.35 22.56
C GLU A 28 3.60 32.18 21.63
N GLU A 29 3.83 31.71 20.41
CA GLU A 29 4.59 32.43 19.37
C GLU A 29 3.86 33.68 18.87
N SER A 30 2.53 33.72 19.01
CA SER A 30 1.69 34.84 18.60
C SER A 30 1.26 35.74 19.77
N ASN A 31 1.93 35.63 20.93
CA ASN A 31 1.60 36.39 22.13
C ASN A 31 1.73 37.90 21.90
N LEU A 32 0.72 38.68 22.30
CA LEU A 32 0.75 40.14 22.17
C LEU A 32 1.41 40.79 23.39
N PRO A 33 1.98 42.00 23.26
CA PRO A 33 2.56 42.70 24.39
C PRO A 33 1.51 43.36 25.30
N GLY A 34 1.81 43.38 26.60
CA GLY A 34 0.99 44.02 27.64
C GLY A 34 -0.16 43.13 28.10
N PHE A 35 -1.08 43.69 28.89
CA PHE A 35 -2.23 42.93 29.38
C PHE A 35 -3.24 42.73 28.24
N ASP A 36 -3.45 41.48 27.84
CA ASP A 36 -4.34 41.08 26.74
C ASP A 36 -5.33 39.97 27.18
N TYR A 37 -5.98 39.31 26.22
CA TYR A 37 -6.87 38.17 26.45
C TYR A 37 -6.25 37.01 27.26
N LEU A 38 -4.99 36.64 27.04
CA LEU A 38 -4.31 35.56 27.78
C LEU A 38 -4.06 35.95 29.23
N GLU A 39 -3.55 37.16 29.50
CA GLU A 39 -3.39 37.66 30.88
C GLU A 39 -4.75 37.81 31.58
N PHE A 40 -5.77 38.28 30.86
CA PHE A 40 -7.14 38.34 31.37
C PHE A 40 -7.65 36.94 31.75
N LYS A 41 -7.42 35.93 30.89
CA LYS A 41 -7.84 34.55 31.13
C LYS A 41 -7.06 33.92 32.30
N GLN A 42 -5.79 34.26 32.46
CA GLN A 42 -4.96 33.86 33.59
C GLN A 42 -5.50 34.45 34.90
N ALA A 43 -5.78 35.76 34.92
CA ALA A 43 -6.35 36.45 36.08
C ALA A 43 -7.72 35.88 36.45
N LEU A 44 -8.59 35.69 35.45
CA LEU A 44 -9.91 35.09 35.63
C LEU A 44 -9.83 33.68 36.24
N LYS A 45 -8.88 32.86 35.79
CA LYS A 45 -8.62 31.54 36.38
C LYS A 45 -8.22 31.64 37.86
N GLY A 46 -7.34 32.59 38.19
CA GLY A 46 -6.93 32.84 39.58
C GLY A 46 -8.10 33.21 40.49
N LEU A 47 -8.96 34.13 40.04
CA LEU A 47 -10.13 34.57 40.81
C LEU A 47 -11.16 33.44 40.99
N ARG A 48 -11.39 32.62 39.96
CA ARG A 48 -12.26 31.44 40.06
C ARG A 48 -11.75 30.40 41.06
N LYS A 49 -10.42 30.25 41.22
CA LYS A 49 -9.85 29.38 42.27
C LYS A 49 -10.18 29.87 43.69
N MET A 50 -10.54 31.14 43.86
CA MET A 50 -10.98 31.72 45.13
C MET A 50 -12.50 31.62 45.35
N ASN A 51 -13.20 30.75 44.60
CA ASN A 51 -14.66 30.57 44.64
C ASN A 51 -15.46 31.87 44.38
N MET A 52 -14.88 32.83 43.66
CA MET A 52 -15.63 33.99 43.18
C MET A 52 -16.61 33.55 42.09
N ASP A 53 -17.81 34.11 42.11
CA ASP A 53 -18.79 33.87 41.05
C ASP A 53 -18.27 34.42 39.71
N GLU A 54 -18.78 33.84 38.62
CA GLU A 54 -18.34 34.13 37.26
C GLU A 54 -18.38 35.62 36.91
N THR A 55 -19.47 36.29 37.27
CA THR A 55 -19.70 37.69 36.88
C THR A 55 -18.74 38.60 37.64
N THR A 56 -18.59 38.38 38.94
CA THR A 56 -17.66 39.14 39.79
C THR A 56 -16.21 38.87 39.39
N ALA A 57 -15.85 37.63 39.07
CA ALA A 57 -14.50 37.28 38.63
C ALA A 57 -14.15 37.94 37.28
N ILE A 58 -15.07 37.95 36.31
CA ILE A 58 -14.89 38.66 35.03
C ILE A 58 -14.72 40.16 35.26
N LYS A 59 -15.62 40.79 36.02
CA LYS A 59 -15.55 42.24 36.30
C LYS A 59 -14.26 42.60 37.02
N SER A 60 -13.86 41.81 38.00
CA SER A 60 -12.63 42.04 38.78
C SER A 60 -11.38 41.89 37.91
N ALA A 61 -11.27 40.82 37.11
CA ALA A 61 -10.17 40.65 36.17
C ALA A 61 -10.10 41.80 35.14
N PHE A 62 -11.25 42.26 34.66
CA PHE A 62 -11.31 43.37 33.72
C PHE A 62 -10.90 44.70 34.38
N THR A 63 -11.38 45.00 35.58
CA THR A 63 -10.98 46.18 36.35
C THR A 63 -9.47 46.20 36.59
N THR A 64 -8.88 45.07 37.01
CA THR A 64 -7.44 44.92 37.17
C THR A 64 -6.68 45.13 35.86
N GLY A 65 -7.16 44.56 34.74
CA GLY A 65 -6.55 44.81 33.44
C GLY A 65 -6.65 46.27 33.01
N ASN A 66 -7.76 46.95 33.32
CA ASN A 66 -8.01 48.33 32.91
C ASN A 66 -7.03 49.31 33.57
N THR A 67 -6.59 49.06 34.81
CA THR A 67 -5.57 49.91 35.46
C THR A 67 -4.20 49.84 34.76
N VAL A 68 -3.95 48.79 33.98
CA VAL A 68 -2.73 48.60 33.18
C VAL A 68 -2.99 48.72 31.66
N GLY A 69 -4.10 49.36 31.27
CA GLY A 69 -4.38 49.73 29.88
C GLY A 69 -5.17 48.72 29.05
N LEU A 70 -5.81 47.71 29.65
CA LEU A 70 -6.78 46.86 28.96
C LEU A 70 -8.11 47.59 28.76
N THR A 71 -8.54 47.75 27.51
CA THR A 71 -9.90 48.21 27.19
C THR A 71 -10.76 47.04 26.71
N LYS A 72 -12.09 47.19 26.72
CA LYS A 72 -13.01 46.19 26.15
C LYS A 72 -12.67 45.88 24.69
N SER A 73 -12.35 46.92 23.91
CA SER A 73 -11.95 46.77 22.51
C SER A 73 -10.66 45.95 22.39
N LYS A 74 -9.63 46.25 23.19
CA LYS A 74 -8.35 45.51 23.20
C LYS A 74 -8.55 44.05 23.62
N LEU A 75 -9.42 43.78 24.61
CA LEU A 75 -9.73 42.42 25.06
C LEU A 75 -10.39 41.60 23.94
N ILE A 76 -11.36 42.18 23.22
CA ILE A 76 -12.05 41.51 22.12
C ILE A 76 -11.10 41.30 20.94
N SER A 77 -10.32 42.33 20.56
CA SER A 77 -9.40 42.23 19.42
C SER A 77 -8.25 41.25 19.67
N SER A 78 -7.74 41.16 20.90
CA SER A 78 -6.72 40.16 21.26
C SER A 78 -7.29 38.74 21.29
N ALA A 79 -8.53 38.55 21.78
CA ALA A 79 -9.21 37.26 21.68
C ALA A 79 -9.42 36.83 20.22
N GLU A 80 -9.81 37.77 19.35
CA GLU A 80 -9.96 37.55 17.92
C GLU A 80 -8.63 37.17 17.26
N HIS A 81 -7.54 37.85 17.62
CA HIS A 81 -6.19 37.53 17.15
C HIS A 81 -5.82 36.06 17.43
N TYR A 82 -5.96 35.59 18.67
CA TYR A 82 -5.67 34.19 19.01
C TYR A 82 -6.61 33.21 18.31
N ARG A 83 -7.87 33.58 18.05
CA ARG A 83 -8.78 32.77 17.22
C ARG A 83 -8.26 32.64 15.78
N GLN A 84 -7.81 33.75 15.19
CA GLN A 84 -7.27 33.74 13.83
C GLN A 84 -5.98 32.93 13.71
N VAL A 85 -5.11 32.99 14.74
CA VAL A 85 -3.92 32.13 14.83
C VAL A 85 -4.32 30.65 14.76
N LEU A 86 -5.28 30.22 15.58
CA LEU A 86 -5.76 28.83 15.57
C LEU A 86 -6.41 28.43 14.24
N LEU A 87 -7.17 29.33 13.60
CA LEU A 87 -7.74 29.09 12.27
C LEU A 87 -6.67 28.93 11.20
N LYS A 88 -5.60 29.74 11.27
CA LYS A 88 -4.46 29.63 10.36
C LYS A 88 -3.75 28.29 10.53
N GLU A 89 -3.48 27.86 11.76
CA GLU A 89 -2.87 26.56 12.04
C GLU A 89 -3.74 25.40 11.54
N LYS A 90 -5.07 25.48 11.74
CA LYS A 90 -6.01 24.50 11.19
C LYS A 90 -5.91 24.41 9.67
N ASN A 91 -5.91 25.55 8.97
CA ASN A 91 -5.83 25.57 7.51
C ASN A 91 -4.49 24.99 6.99
N GLN A 92 -3.39 25.28 7.69
CA GLN A 92 -2.09 24.70 7.35
C GLN A 92 -2.06 23.18 7.57
N PHE A 93 -2.64 22.72 8.68
CA PHE A 93 -2.80 21.30 8.96
C PHE A 93 -3.63 20.59 7.89
N ASP A 94 -4.79 21.15 7.51
CA ASP A 94 -5.67 20.59 6.49
C ASP A 94 -4.94 20.49 5.13
N ALA A 95 -4.20 21.52 4.74
CA ALA A 95 -3.41 21.52 3.52
C ALA A 95 -2.29 20.46 3.55
N ALA A 96 -1.58 20.34 4.67
CA ALA A 96 -0.54 19.33 4.85
C ALA A 96 -1.12 17.91 4.79
N LEU A 97 -2.27 17.69 5.43
CA LEU A 97 -2.98 16.41 5.42
C LEU A 97 -3.42 16.03 4.00
N GLN A 98 -4.04 16.96 3.27
CA GLN A 98 -4.43 16.73 1.88
C GLN A 98 -3.22 16.38 0.99
N LYS A 99 -2.11 17.10 1.14
CA LYS A 99 -0.86 16.79 0.42
C LYS A 99 -0.36 15.39 0.74
N GLN A 100 -0.35 15.01 2.02
CA GLN A 100 0.09 13.69 2.45
C GLN A 100 -0.84 12.57 1.95
N MET A 101 -2.15 12.82 1.92
CA MET A 101 -3.13 11.89 1.36
C MET A 101 -2.90 11.71 -0.14
N ALA A 102 -2.81 12.80 -0.91
CA ALA A 102 -2.55 12.74 -2.35
C ALA A 102 -1.27 11.95 -2.65
N GLN A 103 -0.15 12.30 -2.01
CA GLN A 103 1.13 11.60 -2.20
C GLN A 103 1.07 10.09 -1.92
N ARG A 104 0.40 9.69 -0.83
CA ARG A 104 0.32 8.26 -0.45
C ARG A 104 -0.71 7.48 -1.25
N VAL A 105 -1.80 8.11 -1.66
CA VAL A 105 -2.88 7.45 -2.40
C VAL A 105 -2.53 7.37 -3.88
N ASP A 106 -2.00 8.43 -4.47
CA ASP A 106 -1.63 8.46 -5.89
C ASP A 106 -0.49 7.48 -6.17
N GLY A 107 0.55 7.45 -5.31
CA GLY A 107 1.64 6.47 -5.44
C GLY A 107 1.13 5.03 -5.41
N LYS A 108 0.22 4.71 -4.47
CA LYS A 108 -0.40 3.39 -4.38
C LYS A 108 -1.30 3.07 -5.59
N LYS A 109 -1.98 4.08 -6.14
CA LYS A 109 -2.81 3.92 -7.34
C LYS A 109 -1.96 3.59 -8.56
N THR A 110 -0.86 4.34 -8.78
CA THR A 110 0.10 4.07 -9.86
C THR A 110 0.74 2.70 -9.71
N GLU A 111 1.13 2.31 -8.51
CA GLU A 111 1.67 0.96 -8.24
C GLU A 111 0.66 -0.14 -8.58
N LYS A 112 -0.60 0.03 -8.15
CA LYS A 112 -1.69 -0.90 -8.50
C LYS A 112 -1.86 -1.03 -10.01
N GLU A 113 -1.90 0.08 -10.74
CA GLU A 113 -2.02 0.08 -12.20
C GLU A 113 -0.84 -0.63 -12.89
N ALA A 114 0.39 -0.39 -12.42
CA ALA A 114 1.59 -1.05 -12.93
C ALA A 114 1.56 -2.57 -12.68
N LEU A 115 1.13 -3.00 -11.50
CA LEU A 115 0.95 -4.41 -11.17
C LEU A 115 -0.11 -5.07 -12.05
N THR A 116 -1.27 -4.41 -12.26
CA THR A 116 -2.31 -4.92 -13.15
C THR A 116 -1.80 -5.14 -14.58
N LYS A 117 -1.09 -4.15 -15.14
CA LYS A 117 -0.50 -4.30 -16.49
C LYS A 117 0.50 -5.46 -16.57
N LYS A 118 1.32 -5.67 -15.55
CA LYS A 118 2.24 -6.82 -15.49
C LYS A 118 1.48 -8.15 -15.43
N MET A 119 0.42 -8.24 -14.61
CA MET A 119 -0.41 -9.45 -14.55
C MET A 119 -1.04 -9.79 -15.91
N ASP A 120 -1.57 -8.79 -16.62
CA ASP A 120 -2.19 -9.00 -17.93
C ASP A 120 -1.15 -9.47 -18.97
N SER A 121 0.05 -8.89 -18.96
CA SER A 121 1.15 -9.34 -19.80
C SER A 121 1.54 -10.80 -19.50
N TYR A 122 1.64 -11.19 -18.24
CA TYR A 122 1.94 -12.58 -17.86
C TYR A 122 0.83 -13.55 -18.23
N ARG A 123 -0.45 -13.14 -18.11
CA ARG A 123 -1.59 -13.96 -18.56
C ARG A 123 -1.54 -14.23 -20.07
N SER A 124 -1.23 -13.21 -20.88
CA SER A 124 -1.05 -13.39 -22.32
C SER A 124 0.09 -14.37 -22.62
N LYS A 125 1.21 -14.24 -21.91
CA LYS A 125 2.36 -15.13 -22.10
C LYS A 125 2.09 -16.58 -21.68
N ILE A 126 1.33 -16.80 -20.61
CA ILE A 126 0.86 -18.14 -20.22
C ILE A 126 0.05 -18.76 -21.36
N LYS A 127 -0.90 -18.01 -21.92
CA LYS A 127 -1.74 -18.50 -23.03
C LYS A 127 -0.92 -18.83 -24.29
N GLU A 128 0.10 -18.04 -24.59
CA GLU A 128 1.03 -18.32 -25.69
C GLU A 128 1.80 -19.62 -25.45
N LEU A 129 2.38 -19.79 -24.25
CA LEU A 129 3.13 -20.98 -23.88
C LEU A 129 2.24 -22.24 -23.86
N GLU A 130 1.00 -22.14 -23.38
CA GLU A 130 0.03 -23.25 -23.43
C GLU A 130 -0.24 -23.69 -24.87
N ASN A 131 -0.41 -22.74 -25.80
CA ASN A 131 -0.59 -23.06 -27.21
C ASN A 131 0.66 -23.69 -27.85
N GLU A 132 1.85 -23.25 -27.45
CA GLU A 132 3.11 -23.85 -27.91
C GLU A 132 3.28 -25.28 -27.40
N ILE A 133 2.93 -25.55 -26.14
CA ILE A 133 2.93 -26.90 -25.55
C ILE A 133 2.01 -27.83 -26.35
N LEU A 134 0.80 -27.39 -26.69
CA LEU A 134 -0.12 -28.21 -27.49
C LEU A 134 0.46 -28.57 -28.86
N LYS A 135 1.05 -27.59 -29.56
CA LYS A 135 1.71 -27.83 -30.85
C LYS A 135 2.88 -28.81 -30.74
N LEU A 136 3.66 -28.73 -29.66
CA LEU A 136 4.77 -29.65 -29.41
C LEU A 136 4.26 -31.05 -29.13
N GLN A 137 3.16 -31.19 -28.38
CA GLN A 137 2.56 -32.48 -28.06
C GLN A 137 1.98 -33.17 -29.30
N GLU A 138 1.36 -32.43 -30.21
CA GLU A 138 0.93 -32.96 -31.52
C GLU A 138 2.10 -33.48 -32.35
N LYS A 139 3.19 -32.70 -32.42
CA LYS A 139 4.42 -33.11 -33.13
C LYS A 139 5.06 -34.35 -32.50
N PHE A 140 5.09 -34.41 -31.17
CA PHE A 140 5.62 -35.55 -30.43
C PHE A 140 4.84 -36.82 -30.77
N ASN A 141 3.52 -36.80 -30.65
CA ASN A 141 2.66 -37.96 -30.93
C ASN A 141 2.81 -38.43 -32.39
N LYS A 142 2.93 -37.49 -33.33
CA LYS A 142 3.16 -37.82 -34.74
C LYS A 142 4.51 -38.53 -34.93
N ALA A 143 5.58 -37.97 -34.36
CA ALA A 143 6.92 -38.55 -34.46
C ALA A 143 6.98 -39.95 -33.81
N ASP A 144 6.33 -40.14 -32.67
CA ASP A 144 6.24 -41.43 -31.98
C ASP A 144 5.54 -42.49 -32.85
N GLY A 145 4.40 -42.13 -33.48
CA GLY A 145 3.71 -43.00 -34.43
C GLY A 145 4.55 -43.36 -35.65
N GLU A 146 5.31 -42.41 -36.21
CA GLU A 146 6.24 -42.65 -37.32
C GLU A 146 7.37 -43.61 -36.92
N ILE A 147 7.91 -43.47 -35.71
CA ILE A 147 8.95 -44.35 -35.16
C ILE A 147 8.42 -45.78 -35.01
N GLU A 148 7.24 -45.97 -34.41
CA GLU A 148 6.67 -47.30 -34.21
C GLU A 148 6.30 -47.98 -35.54
N ALA A 149 5.78 -47.22 -36.51
CA ALA A 149 5.53 -47.75 -37.86
C ALA A 149 6.81 -48.18 -38.56
N ALA A 150 7.90 -47.41 -38.44
CA ALA A 150 9.20 -47.75 -38.99
C ALA A 150 9.78 -49.02 -38.34
N LYS A 151 9.70 -49.13 -37.01
CA LYS A 151 10.13 -50.34 -36.27
C LYS A 151 9.36 -51.57 -36.73
N ALA A 152 8.03 -51.49 -36.81
CA ALA A 152 7.19 -52.60 -37.24
C ALA A 152 7.57 -53.08 -38.65
N LYS A 153 7.81 -52.16 -39.59
CA LYS A 153 8.23 -52.49 -40.95
C LYS A 153 9.61 -53.18 -41.01
N ILE A 154 10.55 -52.74 -40.17
CA ILE A 154 11.88 -53.37 -40.07
C ILE A 154 11.75 -54.80 -39.54
N ILE A 155 10.96 -55.01 -38.49
CA ILE A 155 10.71 -56.32 -37.90
C ILE A 155 10.03 -57.26 -38.92
N ASP A 156 8.97 -56.81 -39.58
CA ASP A 156 8.26 -57.57 -40.63
C ASP A 156 9.20 -57.96 -41.79
N THR A 157 10.07 -57.04 -42.23
CA THR A 157 11.07 -57.33 -43.27
C THR A 157 12.07 -58.39 -42.80
N LYS A 158 12.53 -58.30 -41.53
CA LYS A 158 13.44 -59.29 -40.94
C LYS A 158 12.78 -60.67 -40.87
N GLU A 159 11.55 -60.75 -40.36
CA GLU A 159 10.82 -62.02 -40.23
C GLU A 159 10.58 -62.68 -41.59
N LYS A 160 10.20 -61.90 -42.61
CA LYS A 160 10.04 -62.39 -43.99
C LYS A 160 11.35 -62.92 -44.57
N PHE A 161 12.46 -62.22 -44.33
CA PHE A 161 13.78 -62.66 -44.77
C PHE A 161 14.17 -63.98 -44.11
N GLU A 162 14.07 -64.06 -42.77
CA GLU A 162 14.42 -65.25 -42.00
C GLU A 162 13.59 -66.47 -42.42
N SER A 163 12.29 -66.29 -42.61
CA SER A 163 11.40 -67.35 -43.10
C SER A 163 11.79 -67.83 -44.50
N THR A 164 12.18 -66.93 -45.40
CA THR A 164 12.61 -67.29 -46.76
C THR A 164 13.95 -68.02 -46.72
N PHE A 165 14.89 -67.51 -45.93
CA PHE A 165 16.20 -68.13 -45.72
C PHE A 165 16.06 -69.55 -45.17
N GLN A 166 15.26 -69.74 -44.12
CA GLN A 166 15.02 -71.06 -43.53
C GLN A 166 14.40 -72.04 -44.54
N SER A 167 13.46 -71.57 -45.38
CA SER A 167 12.86 -72.39 -46.44
C SER A 167 13.91 -72.88 -47.43
N PHE A 168 14.82 -72.00 -47.89
CA PHE A 168 15.87 -72.37 -48.83
C PHE A 168 16.90 -73.31 -48.21
N VAL A 169 17.28 -73.09 -46.95
CA VAL A 169 18.20 -73.97 -46.23
C VAL A 169 17.60 -75.36 -46.10
N THR A 170 16.34 -75.48 -45.67
CA THR A 170 15.66 -76.78 -45.52
C THR A 170 15.52 -77.52 -46.85
N GLU A 171 15.23 -76.82 -47.95
CA GLU A 171 15.19 -77.43 -49.29
C GLU A 171 16.56 -77.97 -49.71
N ILE A 172 17.62 -77.16 -49.53
CA ILE A 172 19.01 -77.59 -49.83
C ILE A 172 19.45 -78.76 -48.95
N GLU A 173 19.11 -78.75 -47.66
CA GLU A 173 19.43 -79.85 -46.73
C GLU A 173 18.75 -81.15 -47.16
N ALA A 174 17.47 -81.10 -47.53
CA ALA A 174 16.74 -82.26 -48.04
C ALA A 174 17.34 -82.79 -49.36
N ASP A 175 17.70 -81.90 -50.29
CA ASP A 175 18.35 -82.27 -51.53
C ASP A 175 19.73 -82.92 -51.28
N LEU A 176 20.53 -82.38 -50.36
CA LEU A 176 21.82 -82.94 -49.97
C LEU A 176 21.68 -84.34 -49.35
N GLU A 177 20.67 -84.54 -48.49
CA GLU A 177 20.38 -85.85 -47.89
C GLU A 177 20.03 -86.88 -48.97
N HIS A 178 19.12 -86.53 -49.88
CA HIS A 178 18.74 -87.39 -50.99
C HIS A 178 19.90 -87.69 -51.96
N LEU A 179 20.76 -86.70 -52.26
CA LEU A 179 21.94 -86.90 -53.10
C LEU A 179 22.95 -87.86 -52.45
N ASN A 180 23.15 -87.77 -51.13
CA ASN A 180 24.04 -88.65 -50.39
C ASN A 180 23.50 -90.09 -50.28
N GLU A 181 22.19 -90.31 -50.35
CA GLU A 181 21.60 -91.66 -50.34
C GLU A 181 21.68 -92.36 -51.70
N VAL A 182 21.60 -91.60 -52.79
CA VAL A 182 21.46 -92.14 -54.16
C VAL A 182 22.80 -92.34 -54.88
N LEU A 183 23.83 -91.54 -54.55
CA LEU A 183 25.17 -91.60 -55.16
C LEU A 183 26.13 -92.49 -54.36
#